data_AF-A0AAW6LPU5-F1
#
_entry.id   AF-A0AAW6LPU5-F1
#
_cell.length_a   1.000
_cell.length_b   1.000
_cell.length_c   1.000
_cell.angle_alpha   90.00
_cell.angle_beta   90.00
_cell.angle_gamma   90.00
#
_symmetry.space_group_name_H-M   'P 1'
#
loop_
_entity.id
_entity.type
_entity.pdbx_description
1 polymer ?
#
loop_
_entity_poly.entity_id
_entity_poly.type
_entity_poly.pdbx_seq_one_letter_code
_entity_poly.pdbx_strand_id
1 'polypeptide(L)'
;MSEPQRRTFDPKVLIAEVSTGDLHSWSNEFEFLWTQHRRAMLNLLDDVAERGIREPVVIGADGRLWDGHHRVAVAIALHLNQIETVDHRLPLTTTAKEPTRQ
;
A
#
# COMPACT_ATOMS: atom_id res chain seq x y z
N MET A 1 -4.85 -21.31 -6.69
CA MET A 1 -4.63 -19.85 -6.62
C MET A 1 -3.55 -19.64 -5.59
N SER A 2 -2.46 -18.97 -5.93
CA SER A 2 -1.39 -18.67 -4.96
C SER A 2 -1.91 -17.67 -3.93
N GLU A 3 -1.62 -17.91 -2.66
CA GLU A 3 -1.98 -16.96 -1.59
C GLU A 3 -1.12 -15.69 -1.71
N PRO A 4 -1.67 -14.50 -1.41
CA PRO A 4 -0.93 -13.24 -1.47
C PRO A 4 0.02 -13.09 -0.27
N GLN A 5 1.14 -12.37 -0.47
CA GLN A 5 2.16 -12.18 0.56
C GLN A 5 1.95 -10.87 1.32
N ARG A 6 2.04 -10.90 2.65
CA ARG A 6 2.12 -9.67 3.46
C ARG A 6 3.54 -9.13 3.46
N ARG A 7 3.69 -7.82 3.21
CA ARG A 7 4.97 -7.10 3.21
C ARG A 7 4.79 -5.71 3.81
N THR A 8 5.90 -5.06 4.11
CA THR A 8 5.94 -3.70 4.61
C THR A 8 6.85 -2.86 3.72
N PHE A 9 6.39 -1.67 3.36
CA PHE A 9 7.12 -0.76 2.46
C PHE A 9 7.22 0.63 3.07
N ASP A 10 8.28 1.36 2.73
CA ASP A 10 8.25 2.83 2.79
C ASP A 10 7.19 3.31 1.78
N PRO A 11 6.21 4.15 2.18
CA PRO A 11 5.17 4.65 1.28
C PRO A 11 5.71 5.31 0.00
N LYS A 12 6.86 5.99 0.07
CA LYS A 12 7.51 6.60 -1.11
C LYS A 12 8.12 5.56 -2.04
N VAL A 13 8.65 4.47 -1.49
CA VAL A 13 9.15 3.34 -2.28
C VAL A 13 7.98 2.60 -2.93
N LEU A 14 6.88 2.39 -2.18
CA LEU A 14 5.68 1.74 -2.70
C LEU A 14 5.16 2.42 -3.98
N ILE A 15 5.01 3.75 -3.96
CA ILE A 15 4.50 4.48 -5.14
C ILE A 15 5.47 4.51 -6.33
N ALA A 16 6.75 4.18 -6.12
CA ALA A 16 7.69 3.97 -7.20
C ALA A 16 7.57 2.56 -7.81
N GLU A 17 7.06 1.58 -7.06
CA GLU A 17 6.94 0.19 -7.49
C GLU A 17 5.59 -0.19 -8.12
N VAL A 18 4.52 0.55 -7.79
CA VAL A 18 3.15 0.21 -8.24
C VAL A 18 2.51 1.39 -8.96
N SER A 19 1.60 1.09 -9.89
CA SER A 19 0.80 2.12 -10.58
C SER A 19 -0.55 2.33 -9.89
N THR A 20 -1.16 3.49 -10.10
CA THR A 20 -2.50 3.82 -9.54
C THR A 20 -3.63 3.06 -10.23
N GLY A 21 -3.40 2.55 -11.45
CA GLY A 21 -4.35 1.77 -12.26
C GLY A 21 -5.07 2.57 -13.35
N ASP A 22 -5.27 3.87 -13.16
CA ASP A 22 -6.06 4.74 -14.07
C ASP A 22 -5.19 5.57 -15.04
N LEU A 23 -3.99 5.08 -15.39
CA LEU A 23 -3.04 5.73 -16.31
C LEU A 23 -2.60 7.16 -15.92
N HIS A 24 -2.89 7.60 -14.69
CA HIS A 24 -2.40 8.86 -14.13
C HIS A 24 -1.19 8.65 -13.21
N SER A 25 -0.32 9.65 -13.14
CA SER A 25 0.79 9.66 -12.20
C SER A 25 0.28 9.69 -10.75
N TRP A 26 1.09 9.21 -9.81
CA TRP A 26 0.81 9.34 -8.38
C TRP A 26 0.63 10.80 -7.93
N SER A 27 1.35 11.73 -8.56
CA SER A 27 1.18 13.17 -8.28
C SER A 27 -0.22 13.66 -8.61
N ASN A 28 -0.75 13.29 -9.78
CA ASN A 28 -2.10 13.67 -10.20
C ASN A 28 -3.17 12.99 -9.32
N GLU A 29 -2.96 11.72 -8.99
CA GLU A 29 -3.83 10.98 -8.08
C GLU A 29 -3.90 11.65 -6.71
N PHE A 30 -2.76 12.04 -6.13
CA PHE A 30 -2.73 12.74 -4.86
C PHE A 30 -3.41 14.09 -4.93
N GLU A 31 -3.19 14.88 -5.98
CA GLU A 31 -3.91 16.13 -6.18
C GLU A 31 -5.43 15.90 -6.22
N PHE A 32 -5.88 14.90 -6.99
CA PHE A 32 -7.29 14.52 -7.06
C PHE A 32 -7.84 14.11 -5.68
N LEU A 33 -7.15 13.26 -4.94
CA LEU A 33 -7.57 12.81 -3.61
C LEU A 33 -7.68 13.99 -2.62
N TRP A 34 -6.68 14.87 -2.57
CA TRP A 34 -6.67 16.01 -1.64
C TRP A 34 -7.68 17.10 -2.02
N THR A 35 -8.02 17.24 -3.30
CA THR A 35 -8.97 18.27 -3.77
C THR A 35 -10.42 17.75 -3.84
N GLN A 36 -10.65 16.59 -4.46
CA GLN A 36 -11.99 16.03 -4.70
C GLN A 36 -12.48 15.16 -3.53
N HIS A 37 -11.58 14.45 -2.84
CA HIS A 37 -11.92 13.62 -1.69
C HIS A 37 -11.54 14.26 -0.34
N ARG A 38 -11.38 15.60 -0.32
CA ARG A 38 -10.84 16.37 0.81
C ARG A 38 -11.38 15.97 2.19
N ARG A 39 -12.70 15.86 2.34
CA ARG A 39 -13.31 15.52 3.64
C ARG A 39 -12.92 14.12 4.12
N ALA A 40 -12.93 13.13 3.22
CA ALA A 40 -12.54 11.77 3.56
C ALA A 40 -11.03 11.71 3.89
N MET A 41 -10.22 12.45 3.15
CA MET A 41 -8.78 12.55 3.38
C MET A 41 -8.45 13.16 4.75
N LEU A 42 -9.10 14.26 5.15
CA LEU A 42 -8.89 14.87 6.46
C LEU A 42 -9.32 13.94 7.61
N ASN A 43 -10.49 13.31 7.49
CA ASN A 43 -10.94 12.34 8.49
C ASN A 43 -9.99 11.15 8.63
N LEU A 44 -9.47 10.65 7.50
CA LEU A 44 -8.49 9.55 7.51
C LEU A 44 -7.14 10.01 8.08
N LEU A 45 -6.70 11.23 7.76
CA LEU A 45 -5.50 11.81 8.33
C LEU A 45 -5.59 11.88 9.85
N ASP A 46 -6.71 12.35 10.39
CA ASP A 46 -6.94 12.40 11.84
C ASP A 46 -6.95 11.00 12.47
N ASP A 47 -7.66 10.02 11.88
CA ASP A 47 -7.70 8.63 12.39
C ASP A 47 -6.30 7.99 12.37
N VAL A 48 -5.53 8.19 11.29
CA VAL A 48 -4.18 7.63 11.15
C VAL A 48 -3.18 8.34 12.06
N ALA A 49 -3.30 9.65 12.28
CA ALA A 49 -2.45 10.37 13.21
C ALA A 49 -2.66 9.90 14.66
N GLU A 50 -3.90 9.56 15.03
CA GLU A 50 -4.22 9.06 16.37
C GLU A 50 -3.89 7.56 16.54
N ARG A 51 -4.16 6.73 15.53
CA ARG A 51 -4.23 5.25 15.69
C ARG A 51 -3.31 4.47 14.75
N GLY A 52 -2.64 5.15 13.82
CA GLY A 52 -1.91 4.51 12.74
C GLY A 52 -2.81 3.87 11.68
N ILE A 53 -2.19 3.27 10.67
CA ILE A 53 -2.87 2.54 9.61
C ILE A 53 -3.21 1.13 10.12
N ARG A 54 -4.49 0.77 10.09
CA ARG A 54 -4.98 -0.52 10.62
C ARG A 54 -5.22 -1.59 9.57
N GLU A 55 -5.51 -1.17 8.34
CA GLU A 55 -5.78 -2.08 7.22
C GLU A 55 -4.65 -1.96 6.19
N PRO A 56 -4.11 -3.09 5.70
CA PRO A 56 -3.08 -3.07 4.68
C PRO A 56 -3.62 -2.48 3.36
N VAL A 57 -2.71 -2.04 2.50
CA VAL A 57 -3.04 -1.69 1.11
C VAL A 57 -2.87 -2.91 0.22
N VAL A 58 -3.57 -2.97 -0.90
CA VAL A 58 -3.64 -4.18 -1.73
C VAL A 58 -2.94 -3.92 -3.06
N ILE A 59 -1.87 -4.65 -3.33
CA ILE A 59 -1.17 -4.63 -4.61
C ILE A 59 -1.69 -5.78 -5.45
N GLY A 60 -2.26 -5.43 -6.60
CA GLY A 60 -2.76 -6.34 -7.59
C GLY A 60 -1.68 -7.16 -8.28
N ALA A 61 -2.07 -8.32 -8.79
CA ALA A 61 -1.19 -9.19 -9.56
C ALA A 61 -0.69 -8.52 -10.87
N ASP A 62 -1.37 -7.47 -11.33
CA ASP A 62 -1.04 -6.64 -12.48
C ASP A 62 -0.08 -5.47 -12.15
N GLY A 63 0.38 -5.36 -10.90
CA GLY A 63 1.25 -4.28 -10.44
C GLY A 63 0.54 -2.94 -10.23
N ARG A 64 -0.79 -2.95 -10.20
CA ARG A 64 -1.59 -1.79 -9.79
C ARG A 64 -1.86 -1.86 -8.29
N LEU A 65 -2.02 -0.71 -7.65
CA LEU A 65 -2.66 -0.67 -6.34
C LEU A 65 -4.17 -0.85 -6.55
N TRP A 66 -4.74 -1.93 -6.02
CA TRP A 66 -6.18 -2.22 -6.12
C TRP A 66 -6.99 -1.55 -5.01
N ASP A 67 -6.39 -1.35 -3.83
CA ASP A 67 -7.01 -0.65 -2.71
C ASP A 67 -5.96 0.05 -1.84
N GLY A 68 -6.35 1.19 -1.26
CA GLY A 68 -5.55 1.90 -0.28
C GLY A 68 -4.89 3.20 -0.74
N HIS A 69 -5.28 3.77 -1.89
CA HIS A 69 -4.71 5.03 -2.40
C HIS A 69 -4.80 6.18 -1.38
N HIS A 70 -5.94 6.35 -0.70
CA HIS A 70 -6.08 7.33 0.38
C HIS A 70 -5.11 7.06 1.54
N ARG A 71 -4.90 5.79 1.91
CA ARG A 71 -3.99 5.39 3.00
C ARG A 71 -2.54 5.68 2.64
N VAL A 72 -2.14 5.41 1.39
CA VAL A 72 -0.80 5.77 0.89
C VAL A 72 -0.61 7.30 0.89
N ALA A 73 -1.59 8.05 0.39
CA ALA A 73 -1.54 9.51 0.37
C ALA A 73 -1.40 10.12 1.78
N VAL A 74 -2.18 9.63 2.74
CA VAL A 74 -2.09 10.04 4.16
C VAL A 74 -0.76 9.62 4.78
N ALA A 75 -0.27 8.40 4.52
CA ALA A 75 1.00 7.92 5.03
C ALA A 75 2.17 8.82 4.60
N ILE A 76 2.17 9.26 3.34
CA ILE A 76 3.17 10.19 2.81
C ILE A 76 3.05 11.56 3.44
N ALA A 77 1.83 12.09 3.61
CA ALA A 77 1.59 13.39 4.22
C ALA A 77 2.01 13.43 5.70
N LEU A 78 1.84 12.32 6.42
CA LEU A 78 2.26 12.16 7.82
C LEU A 78 3.72 11.71 7.96
N HIS A 79 4.45 11.56 6.85
CA HIS A 79 5.84 11.07 6.84
C HIS A 79 6.03 9.74 7.58
N LEU A 80 5.08 8.82 7.43
CA LEU A 80 5.21 7.46 7.97
C LEU A 80 6.30 6.71 7.21
N ASN A 81 7.14 5.98 7.94
CA ASN A 81 8.24 5.21 7.36
C ASN A 81 7.80 3.84 6.82
N GLN A 82 6.58 3.40 7.18
CA GLN A 82 6.12 2.07 6.84
C GLN A 82 4.60 2.01 6.63
N ILE A 83 4.20 1.21 5.66
CA ILE A 83 2.81 0.80 5.41
C ILE A 83 2.77 -0.70 5.10
N GLU A 84 1.79 -1.40 5.66
CA GLU A 84 1.57 -2.82 5.37
C GLU A 84 0.86 -3.00 4.03
N THR A 85 1.26 -4.03 3.30
CA THR A 85 0.72 -4.38 1.97
C THR A 85 0.36 -5.85 1.91
N VAL A 86 -0.69 -6.19 1.17
CA VAL A 86 -0.98 -7.53 0.66
C VAL A 86 -0.64 -7.56 -0.82
N ASP A 87 0.42 -8.28 -1.20
CA ASP A 87 0.99 -8.31 -2.56
C ASP A 87 0.58 -9.58 -3.30
N HIS A 88 -0.23 -9.42 -4.35
CA HIS A 88 -0.71 -10.50 -5.20
C HIS A 88 0.21 -10.79 -6.40
N ARG A 89 1.29 -10.02 -6.62
CA ARG A 89 2.26 -10.27 -7.71
C ARG A 89 3.15 -11.48 -7.44
N LEU A 90 3.36 -11.78 -6.16
CA LEU A 90 4.27 -12.84 -5.73
C LEU A 90 3.46 -14.02 -5.16
N PRO A 91 3.69 -15.26 -5.62
CA PRO A 91 3.19 -16.42 -4.92
C PRO A 91 3.88 -16.53 -3.55
N LEU A 92 3.17 -16.98 -2.51
CA LEU A 92 3.80 -17.31 -1.23
C LEU A 92 5.02 -18.22 -1.47
N THR A 93 6.20 -17.72 -1.09
CA THR A 93 7.37 -18.57 -0.96
C THR A 93 7.13 -19.40 0.30
N THR A 94 6.73 -20.66 0.14
CA THR A 94 6.73 -21.63 1.24
C THR A 94 8.12 -21.61 1.85
N THR A 95 8.20 -21.22 3.12
CA THR A 95 9.41 -21.25 3.93
C THR A 95 10.12 -22.58 3.69
N ALA A 96 11.36 -22.52 3.21
CA ALA A 96 12.19 -23.69 3.00
C ALA A 96 12.17 -24.56 4.26
N LYS A 97 11.71 -25.81 4.11
CA LYS A 97 12.01 -26.85 5.09
C LYS A 97 13.53 -26.93 5.18
N GLU A 98 14.04 -26.67 6.38
CA GLU A 98 15.40 -26.93 6.81
C GLU A 98 15.89 -28.28 6.28
N PRO A 99 17.09 -28.40 5.71
CA PRO A 99 17.61 -29.70 5.33
C PRO A 99 17.94 -30.45 6.62
N THR A 100 17.10 -31.44 6.96
CA THR A 100 17.43 -32.45 7.96
C THR A 100 18.74 -33.12 7.55
N ARG A 101 19.84 -32.77 8.24
CA ARG A 101 21.05 -33.58 8.23
C ARG A 101 20.75 -34.88 8.99
N GLN A 102 20.79 -36.01 8.29
CA GLN A 102 21.18 -37.30 8.83
C GLN A 102 22.10 -38.00 7.83
#